data_AF-A0A6D2WWZ6-F1
#
_entry.id   AF-A0A6D2WWZ6-F1
#
_cell.length_a   1.000
_cell.length_b   1.000
_cell.length_c   1.000
_cell.angle_alpha   90.00
_cell.angle_beta   90.00
_cell.angle_gamma   90.00
#
_symmetry.space_group_name_H-M   'P 1'
#
loop_
_entity.id
_entity.type
_entity.pdbx_description
1 polymer ?
#
loop_
_entity_poly.entity_id
_entity_poly.type
_entity_poly.pdbx_seq_one_letter_code
_entity_poly.pdbx_strand_id
1 'polypeptide(L)'
;MEELLRRELGCSSVRATGHSGGGCISQGRSYDTDQGRVFVKVNPKAEARRMFEGEMASLTAILKTNTVKVPKPIKVLDAPGGGSVLVMEHVDMRHLSSHAAKLGAQLADLHLDNKKLGEMRLKEAGTVERNALSGSREFSGILIC
;
A
#
# COMPACT_ATOMS: atom_id res chain seq x y z
N MET A 1 6.72 2.07 -23.57
CA MET A 1 6.70 2.10 -22.08
C MET A 1 7.25 3.41 -21.56
N GLU A 2 8.44 3.85 -21.98
CA GLU A 2 9.04 5.11 -21.50
C GLU A 2 8.15 6.33 -21.74
N GLU A 3 7.53 6.45 -22.92
CA GLU A 3 6.57 7.53 -23.22
C GLU A 3 5.34 7.51 -22.30
N LEU A 4 4.80 6.31 -22.04
CA LEU A 4 3.67 6.13 -21.11
C LEU A 4 4.07 6.62 -19.71
N LEU A 5 5.19 6.15 -19.19
CA LEU A 5 5.68 6.56 -17.87
C LEU A 5 5.98 8.06 -17.82
N ARG A 6 6.60 8.62 -18.87
CA ARG A 6 6.90 10.06 -18.96
C ARG A 6 5.62 10.89 -18.83
N ARG A 7 4.58 10.53 -19.57
CA ARG A 7 3.28 11.21 -19.53
C ARG A 7 2.57 11.03 -18.19
N GLU A 8 2.49 9.80 -17.69
CA GLU A 8 1.67 9.47 -16.52
C GLU A 8 2.30 9.87 -15.19
N LEU A 9 3.64 9.96 -15.13
CA LEU A 9 4.39 10.40 -13.95
C LEU A 9 4.77 11.88 -14.00
N GLY A 10 4.61 12.55 -15.14
CA GLY A 10 5.02 13.95 -15.30
C GLY A 10 6.55 14.14 -15.26
N CYS A 11 7.31 13.12 -15.66
CA CYS A 11 8.77 13.15 -15.71
C CYS A 11 9.25 13.82 -17.00
N SER A 12 10.39 14.51 -16.95
CA SER A 12 11.05 15.04 -18.17
C SER A 12 11.94 13.99 -18.85
N SER A 13 12.40 12.98 -18.09
CA SER A 13 13.21 11.88 -18.61
C SER A 13 12.82 10.56 -17.97
N VAL A 14 12.78 9.50 -18.78
CA VAL A 14 12.55 8.12 -18.35
C VAL A 14 13.43 7.24 -19.20
N ARG A 15 14.24 6.38 -18.58
CA ARG A 15 15.12 5.44 -19.28
C ARG A 15 15.08 4.07 -18.62
N ALA A 16 14.89 3.02 -19.42
CA ALA A 16 14.97 1.65 -18.94
C ALA A 16 16.34 1.36 -18.34
N THR A 17 16.36 0.77 -17.15
CA THR A 17 17.59 0.20 -16.58
C THR A 17 17.78 -1.21 -17.16
N GLY A 18 19.04 -1.65 -17.30
CA GLY A 18 19.37 -3.01 -17.78
C GLY A 18 18.96 -4.14 -16.82
N HIS A 19 18.40 -3.81 -15.64
CA HIS A 19 17.96 -4.78 -14.65
C HIS A 19 16.48 -5.13 -14.87
N SER A 20 16.24 -6.28 -15.48
CA SER A 20 14.92 -6.92 -15.54
C SER A 20 14.77 -7.94 -14.43
N GLY A 21 13.84 -7.69 -13.50
CA GLY A 21 13.39 -8.66 -12.51
C GLY A 21 12.15 -9.39 -13.05
N GLY A 22 12.35 -10.47 -13.79
CA GLY A 22 11.24 -11.30 -14.29
C GLY A 22 10.76 -12.29 -13.23
N GLY A 23 9.48 -12.23 -12.85
CA GLY A 23 8.81 -13.32 -12.14
C GLY A 23 7.98 -14.17 -13.12
N CYS A 24 7.59 -15.38 -12.74
CA CYS A 24 6.86 -16.30 -13.63
C CYS A 24 5.52 -15.75 -14.16
N ILE A 25 4.94 -14.73 -13.51
CA ILE A 25 3.60 -14.21 -13.80
C ILE A 25 3.65 -12.79 -14.42
N SER A 26 4.67 -12.00 -14.09
CA SER A 26 4.79 -10.61 -14.53
C SER A 26 6.24 -10.27 -14.86
N GLN A 27 6.42 -9.45 -15.89
CA GLN A 27 7.73 -8.92 -16.23
C GLN A 27 7.96 -7.65 -15.42
N GLY A 28 9.04 -7.62 -14.65
CA GLY A 28 9.47 -6.45 -13.89
C GLY A 28 10.69 -5.78 -14.52
N ARG A 29 10.68 -4.46 -14.58
CA ARG A 29 11.83 -3.66 -15.04
C ARG A 29 11.90 -2.34 -14.29
N SER A 30 13.11 -1.90 -13.94
CA SER A 30 13.32 -0.58 -13.33
C SER A 30 13.59 0.49 -14.40
N TYR A 31 13.17 1.72 -14.13
CA TYR A 31 13.39 2.87 -14.99
C TYR A 31 13.98 4.02 -14.16
N ASP A 32 15.06 4.62 -14.66
CA ASP A 32 15.60 5.86 -14.09
C ASP A 32 14.79 7.04 -14.63
N THR A 33 14.33 7.90 -13.72
CA THR A 33 13.64 9.15 -14.04
C THR A 33 14.33 10.33 -13.38
N ASP A 34 13.96 11.55 -13.78
CA ASP A 34 14.39 12.79 -13.13
C ASP A 34 13.80 12.99 -11.72
N GLN A 35 12.86 12.15 -11.30
CA GLN A 35 12.24 12.17 -9.97
C GLN A 35 12.65 10.96 -9.10
N GLY A 36 13.63 10.18 -9.56
CA GLY A 36 14.09 8.96 -8.90
C GLY A 36 13.73 7.69 -9.68
N ARG A 37 14.26 6.55 -9.22
CA ARG A 37 14.07 5.27 -9.90
C ARG A 37 12.74 4.63 -9.53
N VAL A 38 12.02 4.16 -10.53
CA VAL A 38 10.76 3.41 -10.37
C VAL A 38 10.91 1.97 -10.82
N PHE A 39 10.13 1.07 -10.24
CA PHE A 39 9.97 -0.31 -10.68
C PHE A 39 8.59 -0.49 -11.32
N VAL A 40 8.57 -1.18 -12.45
CA VAL A 40 7.37 -1.33 -13.27
C VAL A 40 7.12 -2.81 -13.51
N LYS A 41 5.95 -3.30 -13.07
CA LYS A 41 5.45 -4.64 -13.38
C LYS A 41 4.49 -4.57 -14.54
N VAL A 42 4.62 -5.49 -15.51
CA VAL A 42 3.76 -5.58 -16.69
C VAL A 42 3.15 -6.97 -16.77
N ASN A 43 1.86 -7.04 -17.05
CA ASN A 43 1.14 -8.29 -17.30
C ASN A 43 0.16 -8.09 -18.47
N PRO A 44 0.30 -8.84 -19.58
CA PRO A 44 -0.50 -8.65 -20.79
C PRO A 44 -1.92 -9.22 -20.69
N LYS A 45 -2.26 -9.97 -19.64
CA LYS A 45 -3.59 -10.59 -19.48
C LYS A 45 -4.66 -9.53 -19.20
N ALA A 46 -5.89 -9.77 -19.66
CA ALA A 46 -7.01 -8.83 -19.47
C ALA A 46 -7.35 -8.59 -17.99
N GLU A 47 -7.20 -9.60 -17.14
CA GLU A 47 -7.48 -9.54 -15.70
C GLU A 47 -6.36 -8.88 -14.89
N ALA A 48 -5.25 -8.50 -15.55
CA ALA A 48 -4.08 -7.90 -14.90
C ALA A 48 -4.43 -6.62 -14.14
N ARG A 49 -5.42 -5.85 -14.61
CA ARG A 49 -5.83 -4.61 -13.95
C ARG A 49 -6.31 -4.86 -12.53
N ARG A 50 -7.28 -5.76 -12.36
CA ARG A 50 -7.82 -6.13 -11.05
C ARG A 50 -6.74 -6.70 -10.13
N MET A 51 -5.83 -7.51 -10.69
CA MET A 51 -4.68 -8.05 -9.96
C MET A 51 -3.79 -6.92 -9.43
N PHE A 52 -3.40 -5.96 -10.27
CA PHE A 52 -2.52 -4.87 -9.87
C PHE A 52 -3.20 -3.82 -8.97
N GLU A 53 -4.50 -3.58 -9.13
CA GLU A 53 -5.27 -2.77 -8.19
C GLU A 53 -5.31 -3.41 -6.79
N GLY A 54 -5.48 -4.74 -6.73
CA GLY A 54 -5.38 -5.50 -5.48
C GLY A 54 -3.99 -5.42 -4.85
N GLU A 55 -2.93 -5.54 -5.66
CA GLU A 55 -1.54 -5.40 -5.19
C GLU A 55 -1.26 -3.99 -4.67
N MET A 56 -1.67 -2.95 -5.41
CA MET A 56 -1.55 -1.55 -4.99
C MET A 56 -2.28 -1.30 -3.66
N ALA A 57 -3.49 -1.80 -3.50
CA ALA A 57 -4.26 -1.68 -2.27
C ALA A 57 -3.56 -2.35 -1.08
N SER A 58 -3.01 -3.55 -1.31
CA SER A 58 -2.29 -4.33 -0.29
C SER A 58 -1.00 -3.64 0.14
N LEU A 59 -0.19 -3.15 -0.81
CA LEU A 59 1.03 -2.39 -0.51
C LEU A 59 0.71 -1.08 0.23
N THR A 60 -0.36 -0.40 -0.16
CA THR A 60 -0.82 0.82 0.53
C THR A 60 -1.25 0.52 1.96
N ALA A 61 -1.94 -0.60 2.20
CA ALA A 61 -2.34 -1.03 3.54
C ALA A 61 -1.11 -1.34 4.42
N ILE A 62 -0.14 -2.10 3.90
CA ILE A 62 1.10 -2.40 4.64
C ILE A 62 1.90 -1.12 4.91
N LEU A 63 1.96 -0.18 3.96
CA LEU A 63 2.65 1.09 4.16
C LEU A 63 2.06 1.88 5.34
N LYS A 64 0.72 1.84 5.52
CA LYS A 64 0.01 2.53 6.61
C LYS A 64 0.29 1.95 7.99
N THR A 65 0.65 0.66 8.10
CA THR A 65 0.99 0.06 9.39
C THR A 65 2.33 0.57 9.95
N ASN A 66 3.19 1.14 9.08
CA ASN A 66 4.53 1.59 9.44
C ASN A 66 5.41 0.50 10.10
N THR A 67 5.11 -0.78 9.85
CA THR A 67 5.83 -1.90 10.50
C THR A 67 7.01 -2.39 9.67
N VAL A 68 6.78 -2.78 8.41
CA VAL A 68 7.80 -3.32 7.50
C VAL A 68 7.95 -2.44 6.26
N LYS A 69 9.19 -2.35 5.74
CA LYS A 69 9.46 -1.61 4.50
C LYS A 69 8.87 -2.38 3.31
N VAL A 70 8.06 -1.69 2.51
CA VAL A 70 7.51 -2.17 1.23
C VAL A 70 7.74 -1.11 0.15
N PRO A 71 7.78 -1.49 -1.15
CA PRO A 71 7.82 -0.51 -2.23
C PRO A 71 6.54 0.34 -2.19
N LYS A 72 6.70 1.68 -2.19
CA LYS A 72 5.55 2.58 -2.26
C LYS A 72 4.87 2.45 -3.61
N PRO A 73 3.58 2.06 -3.67
CA PRO A 73 2.88 2.00 -4.95
C PRO A 73 2.59 3.43 -5.44
N ILE A 74 2.65 3.62 -6.75
CA ILE A 74 2.44 4.94 -7.38
C ILE A 74 1.14 4.93 -8.17
N LYS A 75 0.99 4.03 -9.15
CA LYS A 75 -0.18 4.01 -10.04
C LYS A 75 -0.34 2.68 -10.78
N VAL A 76 -1.59 2.33 -11.09
CA VAL A 76 -1.95 1.28 -12.06
C VAL A 76 -2.36 1.93 -13.38
N LEU A 77 -1.80 1.43 -14.49
CA LEU A 77 -1.99 1.95 -15.84
C LEU A 77 -2.36 0.82 -16.80
N ASP A 78 -2.95 1.16 -17.94
CA ASP A 78 -3.14 0.21 -19.04
C ASP A 78 -1.85 0.08 -19.84
N ALA A 79 -1.48 -1.15 -20.19
CA ALA A 79 -0.23 -1.41 -20.90
C ALA A 79 -0.35 -1.09 -22.39
N PRO A 80 0.71 -0.56 -23.04
CA PRO A 80 0.74 -0.44 -24.50
C PRO A 80 0.69 -1.84 -25.11
N GLY A 81 -0.34 -2.12 -25.93
CA GLY A 81 -0.55 -3.44 -26.53
C GLY A 81 -1.46 -4.39 -25.73
N GLY A 82 -2.09 -3.91 -24.65
CA GLY A 82 -3.07 -4.66 -23.87
C GLY A 82 -2.53 -5.21 -22.54
N GLY A 83 -3.44 -5.44 -21.60
CA GLY A 83 -3.12 -5.77 -20.22
C GLY A 83 -2.87 -4.53 -19.36
N SER A 84 -2.09 -4.68 -18.29
CA SER A 84 -1.90 -3.61 -17.30
C SER A 84 -0.47 -3.51 -16.78
N VAL A 85 -0.22 -2.39 -16.11
CA VAL A 85 1.08 -2.00 -15.55
C VAL A 85 0.87 -1.52 -14.12
N LEU A 86 1.74 -1.96 -13.20
CA LEU A 86 1.87 -1.38 -11.86
C LEU A 86 3.20 -0.67 -11.72
N VAL A 87 3.15 0.62 -11.40
CA VAL A 87 4.33 1.47 -11.14
C VAL A 87 4.48 1.65 -9.63
N MET A 88 5.69 1.46 -9.12
CA MET A 88 6.02 1.56 -7.70
C MET A 88 7.46 2.06 -7.50
N GLU A 89 7.81 2.41 -6.26
CA GLU A 89 9.18 2.71 -5.84
C GLU A 89 10.13 1.56 -6.20
N HIS A 90 11.31 1.89 -6.72
CA HIS A 90 12.38 0.93 -6.83
C HIS A 90 13.06 0.70 -5.48
N VAL A 91 13.06 -0.55 -5.02
CA VAL A 91 13.78 -0.95 -3.82
C VAL A 91 15.06 -1.69 -4.20
N ASP A 92 16.21 -1.15 -3.81
CA ASP A 92 17.50 -1.82 -3.96
C ASP A 92 17.59 -3.00 -2.97
N MET A 93 17.19 -4.19 -3.44
CA MET A 93 17.24 -5.40 -2.65
C MET A 93 18.69 -5.87 -2.45
N ARG A 94 19.06 -6.13 -1.19
CA ARG A 94 20.36 -6.69 -0.79
C ARG A 94 20.13 -7.91 0.09
N HIS A 95 21.13 -8.77 0.20
CA HIS A 95 21.06 -9.94 1.09
C HIS A 95 20.82 -9.52 2.54
N LEU A 96 19.98 -10.28 3.24
CA LEU A 96 19.49 -9.99 4.58
C LEU A 96 20.46 -10.36 5.72
N SER A 97 21.74 -10.62 5.42
CA SER A 97 22.69 -11.32 6.31
C SER A 97 22.75 -10.78 7.74
N SER A 98 22.63 -9.46 7.95
CA SER A 98 22.62 -8.83 9.28
C SER A 98 21.26 -8.29 9.75
N HIS A 99 20.21 -8.39 8.94
CA HIS A 99 18.91 -7.73 9.18
C HIS A 99 17.74 -8.70 9.37
N ALA A 100 17.98 -10.02 9.30
CA ALA A 100 16.93 -11.04 9.38
C ALA A 100 16.12 -10.97 10.68
N ALA A 101 16.78 -10.79 11.84
CA ALA A 101 16.09 -10.67 13.13
C ALA A 101 15.17 -9.44 13.18
N LYS A 102 15.65 -8.30 12.67
CA LYS A 102 14.86 -7.06 12.57
C LYS A 102 13.64 -7.24 11.66
N LEU A 103 13.83 -7.85 10.49
CA LEU A 103 12.71 -8.16 9.59
C LEU A 103 11.69 -9.07 10.28
N GLY A 104 12.14 -10.10 11.00
CA GLY A 104 11.26 -11.00 11.75
C GLY A 104 10.40 -10.27 12.78
N ALA A 105 10.99 -9.34 13.55
CA ALA A 105 10.24 -8.51 14.49
C ALA A 105 9.22 -7.60 13.78
N GLN A 106 9.62 -6.92 12.70
CA GLN A 106 8.74 -6.06 11.92
C GLN A 106 7.56 -6.82 11.29
N LEU A 107 7.79 -8.07 10.86
CA LEU A 107 6.73 -8.95 10.35
C LEU A 107 5.78 -9.39 11.46
N ALA A 108 6.29 -9.68 12.66
CA ALA A 108 5.44 -9.99 13.81
C ALA A 108 4.54 -8.79 14.17
N ASP A 109 5.09 -7.58 14.16
CA ASP A 109 4.31 -6.35 14.38
C ASP A 109 3.25 -6.14 13.29
N LEU A 110 3.59 -6.39 12.02
CA LEU A 110 2.61 -6.35 10.92
C LEU A 110 1.44 -7.32 11.17
N HIS A 111 1.72 -8.55 11.57
CA HIS A 111 0.68 -9.55 11.84
C HIS A 111 -0.25 -9.14 13.01
N LEU A 112 0.29 -8.41 13.99
CA LEU A 112 -0.47 -7.97 15.16
C LEU A 112 -1.25 -6.67 14.94
N ASP A 113 -0.97 -5.91 13.88
CA ASP A 113 -1.53 -4.57 13.65
C ASP A 113 -3.07 -4.58 13.61
N ASN A 114 -3.67 -5.47 12.81
CA ASN A 114 -5.12 -5.60 12.70
C ASN A 114 -5.78 -5.97 14.03
N LYS A 115 -5.11 -6.78 14.86
CA LYS A 115 -5.61 -7.15 16.19
C LYS A 115 -5.64 -5.92 17.10
N LYS A 116 -4.54 -5.15 17.14
CA LYS A 116 -4.44 -3.92 17.92
C LYS A 116 -5.50 -2.90 17.49
N LEU A 117 -5.70 -2.70 16.19
CA LEU A 117 -6.74 -1.82 15.64
C LEU A 117 -8.15 -2.25 16.06
N GLY A 118 -8.44 -3.56 16.02
CA GLY A 118 -9.72 -4.10 16.47
C GLY A 118 -9.97 -3.85 17.95
N GLU A 119 -8.97 -4.11 18.80
CA GLU A 119 -9.06 -3.87 20.25
C GLU A 119 -9.24 -2.37 20.59
N MET A 120 -8.55 -1.47 19.87
CA MET A 120 -8.73 -0.02 20.05
C MET A 120 -10.14 0.43 19.67
N ARG A 121 -10.67 -0.01 18.52
CA ARG A 121 -12.04 0.32 18.09
C ARG A 121 -13.11 -0.17 19.07
N LEU A 122 -12.93 -1.35 19.66
CA LEU A 122 -13.83 -1.88 20.68
C LEU A 122 -13.81 -1.02 21.96
N LYS A 123 -12.63 -0.57 22.40
CA LYS A 123 -12.49 0.32 23.55
C LYS A 123 -13.12 1.70 23.29
N GLU A 124 -12.95 2.25 22.09
CA GLU A 124 -13.57 3.51 21.67
C GLU A 124 -15.10 3.40 21.66
N ALA A 125 -15.66 2.35 21.05
CA ALA A 125 -17.11 2.10 21.03
C ALA A 125 -17.70 2.01 22.45
N GLY A 126 -17.07 1.25 23.34
CA GLY A 126 -17.51 1.13 24.74
C GLY A 126 -17.31 2.39 25.59
N THR A 127 -16.57 3.38 25.11
CA THR A 127 -16.42 4.69 25.76
C THR A 127 -17.50 5.66 25.30
N VAL A 128 -17.85 5.63 24.01
CA VAL A 128 -18.97 6.42 23.45
C VAL A 128 -20.30 6.01 24.09
N GLU A 129 -20.56 4.71 24.24
CA GLU A 129 -21.78 4.22 24.91
C GLU A 129 -21.87 4.66 26.38
N ARG A 130 -20.75 4.65 27.11
CA ARG A 130 -20.69 5.15 28.50
C ARG A 130 -20.93 6.65 28.60
N ASN A 131 -20.41 7.43 27.66
CA ASN A 131 -20.63 8.88 27.62
C ASN A 131 -22.05 9.25 27.17
N ALA A 132 -22.70 8.43 26.32
CA ALA A 132 -24.11 8.60 25.98
C ALA A 132 -25.05 8.27 27.17
N LEU A 133 -24.66 7.32 28.03
CA LEU A 133 -25.39 6.98 29.25
C LEU A 133 -25.14 7.96 30.42
N SER A 134 -24.04 8.74 30.40
CA SER A 134 -23.78 9.79 31.39
C SER A 134 -24.35 11.16 31.00
N GLY A 135 -24.67 11.39 29.73
CA GLY A 135 -25.30 12.62 29.23
C GLY A 135 -26.84 12.67 29.32
N SER A 136 -27.49 11.64 29.86
CA SER A 136 -28.96 11.54 29.94
C SER A 136 -29.53 11.62 31.36
N ARG A 137 -28.72 12.05 32.36
CA ARG A 137 -29.19 12.24 33.74
C ARG A 137 -29.22 13.70 34.16
N GLU A 138 -30.05 14.49 33.50
CA GLU A 138 -30.59 15.72 34.09
C GLU A 138 -31.86 16.14 33.33
N PHE A 139 -32.99 15.48 33.60
CA PHE A 139 -34.31 16.11 33.60
C PHE A 139 -35.18 15.29 34.55
N SER A 140 -34.96 15.51 35.84
CA SER A 140 -35.93 15.18 36.87
C SER A 140 -37.08 16.16 36.77
N GLY A 141 -38.27 15.63 36.44
CA GLY A 141 -39.59 16.08 36.87
C GLY A 141 -39.98 17.56 36.69
N ILE A 142 -41.07 17.79 35.96
CA ILE A 142 -42.22 18.55 36.46
C ILE A 142 -43.48 17.94 35.81
N LEU A 143 -44.33 17.37 36.67
CA LEU A 143 -45.73 17.07 36.45
C LEU A 143 -46.51 18.36 36.74
N ILE A 144 -47.16 18.98 35.76
CA ILE A 144 -48.30 19.89 35.98
C ILE A 144 -49.31 19.71 34.83
N CYS A 145 -50.50 19.26 35.23
CA CYS A 145 -51.83 19.22 34.59
C CYS A 145 -51.96 18.96 33.09
#